data_AF-A0A2S1KT72-F1
#
_entry.id   AF-A0A2S1KT72-F1
#
_cell.length_a   1.000
_cell.length_b   1.000
_cell.length_c   1.000
_cell.angle_alpha   90.00
_cell.angle_beta   90.00
_cell.angle_gamma   90.00
#
_symmetry.space_group_name_H-M   'P 1'
#
loop_
_entity.id
_entity.type
_entity.pdbx_description
1 polymer ?
#
loop_
_entity_poly.entity_id
_entity_poly.type
_entity_poly.pdbx_seq_one_letter_code
_entity_poly.pdbx_strand_id
1 'polypeptide(L)' 'MMTKKTLSQYGVSYVEKNVEEDPAAMAFLKDQGYQAVPVVFSNTAEPIKGFRPDLLAEVAKAI' A
#
# COMPACT_ATOMS: atom_id res chain seq x y z
N MET A 1 8.07 9.11 -6.57
CA MET A 1 6.88 9.40 -5.75
C MET A 1 7.28 9.55 -4.29
N MET A 2 6.71 10.53 -3.57
CA MET A 2 7.09 10.86 -2.18
C MET A 2 6.85 9.70 -1.20
N THR A 3 5.85 8.84 -1.46
CA THR A 3 5.53 7.64 -0.67
C THR A 3 6.70 6.68 -0.48
N LYS A 4 7.38 6.37 -1.58
CA LYS A 4 8.53 5.46 -1.60
C LYS A 4 9.72 6.04 -0.85
N LYS A 5 9.95 7.35 -1.01
CA LYS A 5 11.04 8.06 -0.31
C LYS A 5 10.81 8.05 1.21
N THR A 6 9.57 8.25 1.64
CA THR A 6 9.20 8.24 3.05
C THR A 6 9.36 6.84 3.66
N LEU A 7 8.82 5.79 3.03
CA LEU A 7 8.98 4.40 3.50
C LEU A 7 10.44 3.95 3.52
N SER A 8 11.22 4.27 2.48
CA SER A 8 12.67 3.98 2.46
C SER A 8 13.45 4.77 3.50
N GLN A 9 13.06 6.01 3.83
CA GLN A 9 13.67 6.78 4.93
C GLN A 9 13.38 6.16 6.30
N TYR A 10 12.19 5.57 6.47
CA TYR A 10 11.83 4.85 7.70
C TYR A 10 12.42 3.43 7.77
N GLY A 11 13.16 2.97 6.75
CA GLY A 11 13.73 1.62 6.73
C GLY A 11 12.68 0.51 6.58
N VAL A 12 11.48 0.87 6.15
CA VAL A 12 10.36 -0.06 6.03
C VAL A 12 10.50 -0.87 4.74
N SER A 13 10.56 -2.18 4.87
CA SER A 13 10.48 -3.08 3.70
C SER A 13 9.05 -3.08 3.18
N TYR A 14 8.87 -2.58 1.96
CA TYR A 14 7.58 -2.63 1.25
C TYR A 14 7.75 -3.36 -0.09
N VAL A 15 6.70 -4.07 -0.50
CA VAL A 15 6.62 -4.69 -1.82
C VAL A 15 5.60 -3.91 -2.64
N GLU A 16 6.07 -3.32 -3.72
CA GLU A 16 5.18 -2.70 -4.70
C GLU A 16 4.71 -3.77 -5.68
N LYS A 17 3.39 -3.95 -5.77
CA LYS A 17 2.75 -4.73 -6.83
C LYS A 17 1.93 -3.79 -7.69
N ASN A 18 2.30 -3.68 -8.97
CA ASN A 18 1.51 -2.95 -9.94
C ASN A 18 0.36 -3.83 -10.42
N VAL A 19 -0.88 -3.38 -10.20
CA VAL A 19 -2.09 -4.10 -10.62
C VAL A 19 -2.29 -4.08 -12.13
N GLU A 20 -1.63 -3.17 -12.85
CA GLU A 20 -1.64 -3.12 -14.32
C GLU A 20 -0.72 -4.19 -14.92
N GLU A 21 0.36 -4.56 -14.22
CA GLU A 21 1.31 -5.58 -14.65
C GLU A 21 1.00 -6.97 -14.08
N ASP A 22 0.41 -7.03 -12.87
CA ASP A 22 0.02 -8.27 -12.19
C ASP A 22 -1.51 -8.41 -12.14
N PRO A 23 -2.13 -9.11 -13.11
CA PRO A 23 -3.57 -9.33 -13.11
C PRO A 23 -4.06 -10.10 -11.89
N ALA A 24 -3.21 -10.87 -11.20
CA ALA A 24 -3.57 -11.52 -9.94
C ALA A 24 -3.72 -10.50 -8.80
N ALA A 25 -2.92 -9.43 -8.80
CA ALA A 25 -3.09 -8.33 -7.85
C ALA A 25 -4.42 -7.59 -8.11
N MET A 26 -4.80 -7.39 -9.37
CA MET A 26 -6.09 -6.80 -9.71
C MET A 26 -7.27 -7.70 -9.30
N ALA A 27 -7.15 -9.00 -9.50
CA ALA A 27 -8.15 -9.97 -9.05
C ALA A 27 -8.28 -9.98 -7.52
N PHE A 28 -7.16 -9.94 -6.79
CA PHE A 28 -7.13 -9.85 -5.33
C PHE A 28 -7.85 -8.58 -4.81
N LEU A 29 -7.59 -7.43 -5.43
CA LEU A 29 -8.27 -6.19 -5.06
C LEU A 29 -9.79 -6.27 -5.30
N LYS A 30 -10.21 -6.83 -6.44
CA LYS A 30 -11.62 -7.03 -6.75
C LYS A 30 -12.31 -7.98 -5.79
N ASP A 31 -11.67 -9.10 -5.45
CA ASP A 31 -12.18 -10.10 -4.51
C ASP A 31 -12.42 -9.50 -3.12
N GLN A 32 -11.49 -8.64 -2.69
CA GLN A 32 -11.61 -7.88 -1.46
C GLN A 32 -12.59 -6.69 -1.54
N GLY A 33 -13.20 -6.42 -2.70
CA GLY A 33 -14.16 -5.33 -2.91
C GLY A 33 -13.52 -3.94 -3.03
N TYR A 34 -12.21 -3.84 -3.27
CA TYR A 34 -11.55 -2.56 -3.54
C TYR A 34 -11.83 -2.13 -4.98
N GLN A 35 -12.41 -0.94 -5.13
CA GLN A 35 -12.69 -0.32 -6.43
C GLN A 35 -11.74 0.84 -6.77
N ALA A 36 -10.86 1.21 -5.83
CA ALA A 36 -9.94 2.34 -5.97
C ALA A 36 -8.50 1.88 -5.71
N VAL A 37 -7.59 2.34 -6.57
CA VAL A 37 -6.14 2.17 -6.46
C VAL A 37 -5.47 3.54 -6.34
N PRO A 38 -4.28 3.65 -5.70
CA PRO A 38 -3.45 2.58 -5.10
C PRO A 38 -4.02 2.04 -3.78
N VAL A 39 -3.76 0.78 -3.45
CA VAL A 39 -4.10 0.18 -2.14
C VAL A 39 -2.84 -0.29 -1.45
N VAL A 40 -2.66 0.05 -0.18
CA VAL A 40 -1.51 -0.37 0.63
C VAL A 40 -1.98 -1.32 1.70
N PHE A 41 -1.44 -2.54 1.68
CA PHE A 41 -1.69 -3.53 2.72
C PHE A 41 -0.57 -3.46 3.75
N SER A 42 -0.93 -3.43 5.02
CA SER A 42 -0.02 -3.59 6.15
C SER A 42 -0.45 -4.81 6.95
N ASN A 43 0.51 -5.52 7.56
CA ASN A 43 0.20 -6.59 8.52
C ASN A 43 -0.27 -6.02 9.87
N THR A 44 0.07 -4.78 10.18
CA THR A 44 -0.20 -4.14 11.48
C THR A 44 -1.34 -3.13 11.43
N ALA A 45 -1.82 -2.77 10.25
CA ALA A 45 -2.85 -1.74 10.06
C ALA A 45 -3.85 -2.13 8.98
N GLU A 46 -5.02 -1.51 9.01
CA GLU A 46 -6.04 -1.72 8.00
C GLU A 46 -5.55 -1.32 6.59
N PRO A 47 -6.04 -1.98 5.53
CA PRO A 47 -5.62 -1.67 4.17
C PRO A 47 -6.03 -0.26 3.76
N ILE A 48 -5.04 0.53 3.39
CA ILE A 48 -5.20 1.93 3.02
C ILE A 48 -5.65 2.00 1.57
N LYS A 49 -6.80 2.61 1.33
CA LYS A 49 -7.35 2.85 -0.01
C LYS A 49 -6.97 4.25 -0.48
N GLY A 50 -6.34 4.35 -1.65
CA GLY A 50 -5.88 5.60 -2.25
C GLY A 50 -4.56 6.12 -1.68
N PHE A 51 -4.16 7.31 -2.13
CA PHE A 51 -2.96 7.99 -1.63
C PHE A 51 -3.27 8.75 -0.33
N ARG A 52 -2.98 8.12 0.82
CA ARG A 52 -3.19 8.70 2.16
C ARG A 52 -1.85 8.84 2.90
N PRO A 53 -1.17 10.00 2.78
CA PRO A 53 0.14 10.22 3.40
C PRO A 53 0.10 10.08 4.93
N ASP A 54 -1.02 10.41 5.58
CA ASP A 54 -1.19 10.29 7.03
C ASP A 54 -1.10 8.84 7.50
N LEU A 55 -1.80 7.93 6.80
CA LEU A 55 -1.82 6.50 7.13
C LEU A 55 -0.50 5.81 6.76
N LEU A 56 0.15 6.28 5.69
CA LEU A 56 1.49 5.83 5.32
C LEU A 56 2.53 6.15 6.40
N ALA A 57 2.40 7.29 7.08
CA ALA A 57 3.25 7.64 8.22
C ALA A 57 2.97 6.78 9.46
N GLU A 58 1.71 6.38 9.70
CA GLU A 58 1.36 5.44 10.77
C GLU A 58 1.92 4.04 10.52
N VAL A 59 1.75 3.49 9.30
CA VAL A 59 2.31 2.18 8.95
C VAL A 59 3.82 2.18 9.09
N ALA A 60 4.49 3.30 8.79
CA ALA A 60 5.92 3.43 8.99
C ALA A 60 6.36 3.53 10.47
N LYS A 61 5.47 3.97 11.37
CA LYS A 61 5.72 4.00 12.83
C LYS A 61 5.37 2.69 13.53
N ALA A 62 4.49 1.88 12.94
CA ALA A 62 4.01 0.62 13.50
C ALA A 62 4.95 -0.58 13.23
N ILE A 63 6.16 -0.32 12.72
CA ILE A 63 7.21 -1.31 12.40
C ILE A 63 8.41 -1.05 13.30
#